data_AF-A0AA87C2C7-F1
#
_entry.id   AF-A0AA87C2C7-F1
#
_cell.length_a   1.000
_cell.length_b   1.000
_cell.length_c   1.000
_cell.angle_alpha   90.00
_cell.angle_beta   90.00
_cell.angle_gamma   90.00
#
_symmetry.space_group_name_H-M   'P 1'
#
loop_
_entity.id
_entity.type
_entity.pdbx_description
1 polymer ?
#
loop_
_entity_poly.entity_id
_entity_poly.type
_entity_poly.pdbx_seq_one_letter_code
_entity_poly.pdbx_strand_id
1 'polypeptide(L)'
;MRNWNSVILPSCIMPCFAMALTTADLTFESGSDASNYSAKGKPNNAYSIADSLPQDVLTNVYSMLPEGSTVNSAFIAPERYSSIDIDDELNGAEYATAKITFLNEGAGYRNSLGYFVFDTNNPPATKDDINAHVIVFPNTSVASVGEMQEGDTIDLSVQLTAGQTLAFFIISNGWGWEGSYNNIPWLGGWGTPFYSYPSLNPEATAEYRRHNVAFLDTENEFLVLGFEDIYRPTGDNDFNDLIFTVEVTPFAAVDGVNEDGTTDSKYEVLVQENNEDVTVTSVYPSSNSYATIAFEDNWPLKGDYDFNDVVWRYRVTEQLNGQRELKNLTIDYTLQAMGAGYSNGYALKLPNVLPANVASTTLTRNGVAVGHTILKEGSSETILMVSEDLRVELENLGELTESCVFYRTQSGCSEQQNADALNYQLYVEFTSPVSRDDIGYPPYDSFIFAAEDMYHGDFVGTPPGMTWQTHLKAFSGTSDMNNALFNSHDDRSSGSESFKTSNNMPWVINIRDEWDHPVEYIDISEAYTSFPTWVTSSGETDGEWYKASTTNKVISATDE
;
A
#
# COMPACT_ATOMS: atom_id res chain seq x y z
N MET A 1 -54.03 -28.69 -53.03
CA MET A 1 -54.77 -28.25 -51.84
C MET A 1 -53.81 -27.54 -50.91
N ARG A 2 -54.20 -26.34 -50.48
CA ARG A 2 -53.45 -25.39 -49.65
C ARG A 2 -53.09 -25.98 -48.27
N ASN A 3 -51.96 -25.54 -47.71
CA ASN A 3 -51.76 -25.16 -46.31
C ASN A 3 -50.46 -24.33 -46.26
N TRP A 4 -50.55 -23.00 -46.31
CA TRP A 4 -50.68 -22.08 -45.17
C TRP A 4 -49.42 -22.00 -44.31
N ASN A 5 -48.69 -20.91 -44.53
CA ASN A 5 -47.62 -20.39 -43.70
C ASN A 5 -48.10 -20.17 -42.26
N SER A 6 -47.23 -20.44 -41.30
CA SER A 6 -47.20 -19.73 -40.01
C SER A 6 -45.75 -19.35 -39.72
N VAL A 7 -45.58 -18.06 -39.46
CA VAL A 7 -44.34 -17.38 -39.12
C VAL A 7 -44.03 -17.64 -37.64
N ILE A 8 -42.78 -18.01 -37.33
CA ILE A 8 -42.18 -17.78 -36.01
C ILE A 8 -40.75 -17.24 -36.24
N LEU A 9 -40.46 -16.11 -35.59
CA LEU A 9 -39.22 -15.31 -35.63
C LEU A 9 -37.99 -16.07 -35.11
N PRO A 10 -36.77 -15.75 -35.56
CA PRO A 10 -35.55 -16.29 -34.99
C PRO A 10 -35.22 -15.56 -33.69
N SER A 11 -35.25 -16.26 -32.56
CA SER A 11 -34.53 -15.83 -31.37
C SER A 11 -33.05 -16.09 -31.60
N CYS A 12 -32.28 -15.03 -31.87
CA CYS A 12 -30.82 -15.05 -31.76
C CYS A 12 -30.46 -15.36 -30.31
N ILE A 13 -29.90 -16.55 -30.08
CA ILE A 13 -29.07 -16.81 -28.91
C ILE A 13 -27.66 -16.96 -29.48
N MET A 14 -26.82 -15.94 -29.26
CA MET A 14 -25.38 -16.10 -29.41
C MET A 14 -24.95 -17.20 -28.44
N PRO A 15 -24.23 -18.24 -28.88
CA PRO A 15 -23.41 -18.98 -27.95
C PRO A 15 -22.22 -18.08 -27.62
N CYS A 16 -22.23 -17.55 -26.41
CA CYS A 16 -21.02 -17.06 -25.74
C CYS A 16 -20.10 -18.29 -25.62
N PHE A 17 -19.10 -18.40 -26.49
CA PHE A 17 -18.00 -19.32 -26.28
C PHE A 17 -17.10 -18.70 -25.22
N ALA A 18 -17.35 -19.03 -23.96
CA ALA A 18 -16.28 -19.06 -22.97
C ALA A 18 -15.42 -20.28 -23.34
N MET A 19 -14.21 -20.08 -23.82
CA MET A 19 -13.25 -21.16 -23.90
C MET A 19 -12.81 -21.45 -22.46
N ALA A 20 -13.23 -22.60 -21.93
CA ALA A 20 -12.76 -23.08 -20.64
C ALA A 20 -11.37 -23.71 -20.82
N LEU A 21 -10.41 -23.36 -19.95
CA LEU A 21 -9.22 -24.17 -19.73
C LEU A 21 -9.67 -25.61 -19.45
N THR A 22 -9.10 -26.56 -20.19
CA THR A 22 -9.24 -27.97 -19.90
C THR A 22 -8.09 -28.38 -18.98
N THR A 23 -8.23 -29.46 -18.22
CA THR A 23 -7.13 -29.99 -17.37
C THR A 23 -5.85 -30.33 -18.16
N ALA A 24 -5.89 -30.29 -19.49
CA ALA A 24 -4.74 -30.46 -20.38
C ALA A 24 -3.87 -29.19 -20.50
N ASP A 25 -4.35 -28.03 -20.05
CA ASP A 25 -3.65 -26.75 -20.10
C ASP A 25 -2.85 -26.45 -18.81
N LEU A 26 -3.05 -27.24 -17.76
CA LEU A 26 -2.09 -27.32 -16.66
C LEU A 26 -0.88 -28.08 -17.19
N THR A 27 0.23 -27.39 -17.40
CA THR A 27 1.52 -28.04 -17.53
C THR A 27 1.86 -28.61 -16.17
N PHE A 28 1.46 -29.86 -15.92
CA PHE A 28 2.28 -30.69 -15.07
C PHE A 28 3.72 -30.47 -15.56
N GLU A 29 4.62 -30.00 -14.70
CA GLU A 29 5.99 -30.48 -14.79
C GLU A 29 5.91 -31.99 -14.51
N SER A 30 5.48 -32.68 -15.56
CA SER A 30 5.76 -34.05 -15.87
C SER A 30 7.26 -34.08 -16.09
N GLY A 31 7.96 -34.19 -14.96
CA GLY A 31 9.36 -34.53 -14.83
C GLY A 31 9.60 -35.89 -14.17
N SER A 32 8.62 -36.81 -14.18
CA SER A 32 8.76 -38.26 -14.45
C SER A 32 7.71 -39.11 -13.74
N ASP A 33 6.85 -39.80 -14.48
CA ASP A 33 6.02 -40.92 -14.01
C ASP A 33 5.02 -40.62 -12.87
N ALA A 34 3.94 -41.41 -12.81
CA ALA A 34 3.11 -41.53 -11.60
C ALA A 34 3.94 -41.93 -10.35
N SER A 35 5.25 -42.19 -10.50
CA SER A 35 6.22 -42.50 -9.46
C SER A 35 6.95 -41.31 -8.85
N ASN A 36 6.72 -40.06 -9.28
CA ASN A 36 7.31 -38.88 -8.59
C ASN A 36 6.47 -38.36 -7.42
N TYR A 37 5.23 -38.83 -7.30
CA TYR A 37 4.37 -38.53 -6.17
C TYR A 37 3.96 -39.84 -5.49
N SER A 38 3.63 -39.75 -4.21
CA SER A 38 3.01 -40.84 -3.50
C SER A 38 1.60 -41.08 -4.02
N ALA A 39 1.00 -42.20 -3.64
CA ALA A 39 -0.39 -42.49 -3.96
C ALA A 39 -1.39 -41.44 -3.45
N LYS A 40 -1.00 -40.65 -2.44
CA LYS A 40 -1.82 -39.60 -1.84
C LYS A 40 -1.42 -38.18 -2.29
N GLY A 41 -0.51 -38.06 -3.26
CA GLY A 41 -0.18 -36.77 -3.88
C GLY A 41 0.97 -36.00 -3.23
N LYS A 42 1.70 -36.57 -2.26
CA LYS A 42 2.91 -35.95 -1.72
C LYS A 42 4.10 -36.16 -2.69
N PRO A 43 4.93 -35.14 -2.98
CA PRO A 43 6.12 -35.34 -3.81
C PRO A 43 7.10 -36.32 -3.16
N ASN A 44 7.59 -37.29 -3.93
CA ASN A 44 8.53 -38.32 -3.46
C ASN A 44 9.96 -37.77 -3.26
N ASN A 45 10.27 -36.62 -3.87
CA ASN A 45 11.53 -35.89 -3.68
C ASN A 45 11.44 -34.79 -2.62
N ALA A 46 10.30 -34.62 -1.94
CA ALA A 46 10.21 -33.71 -0.82
C ALA A 46 11.12 -34.18 0.33
N TYR A 47 11.77 -33.23 0.99
CA TYR A 47 12.61 -33.46 2.16
C TYR A 47 12.10 -32.61 3.33
N SER A 48 12.37 -33.03 4.56
CA SER A 48 11.88 -32.30 5.74
C SER A 48 12.92 -31.29 6.23
N ILE A 49 12.47 -30.07 6.52
CA ILE A 49 13.21 -29.04 7.26
C ILE A 49 12.56 -28.70 8.61
N ALA A 50 11.64 -29.54 9.10
CA ALA A 50 10.82 -29.26 10.28
C ALA A 50 11.64 -28.84 11.51
N ASP A 51 12.77 -29.51 11.75
CA ASP A 51 13.66 -29.24 12.88
C ASP A 51 14.40 -27.88 12.79
N SER A 52 14.39 -27.24 11.62
CA SER A 52 15.02 -25.94 11.37
C SER A 52 14.04 -24.79 11.19
N LEU A 53 12.73 -25.06 11.24
CA LEU A 53 11.72 -24.00 11.13
C LEU A 53 11.75 -23.09 12.37
N PRO A 54 11.65 -21.75 12.21
CA PRO A 54 11.59 -20.81 13.33
C PRO A 54 10.21 -20.86 13.99
N GLN A 55 10.05 -21.78 14.94
CA GLN A 55 8.76 -22.10 15.56
C GLN A 55 8.11 -20.92 16.29
N ASP A 56 8.90 -19.99 16.80
CA ASP A 56 8.42 -18.74 17.41
C ASP A 56 7.79 -17.80 16.37
N VAL A 57 8.43 -17.62 15.21
CA VAL A 57 7.84 -16.89 14.07
C VAL A 57 6.57 -17.57 13.59
N LEU A 58 6.60 -18.90 13.39
CA LEU A 58 5.44 -19.64 12.88
C LEU A 58 4.26 -19.61 13.85
N THR A 59 4.53 -19.68 15.16
CA THR A 59 3.49 -19.52 16.20
C THR A 59 2.80 -18.16 16.08
N ASN A 60 3.56 -17.10 15.78
CA ASN A 60 2.99 -15.78 15.53
C ASN A 60 2.08 -15.78 14.30
N VAL A 61 2.56 -16.32 13.17
CA VAL A 61 1.76 -16.43 11.94
C VAL A 61 0.44 -17.17 12.18
N TYR A 62 0.47 -18.30 12.88
CA TYR A 62 -0.75 -19.06 13.17
C TYR A 62 -1.72 -18.30 14.08
N SER A 63 -1.22 -17.44 14.95
CA SER A 63 -2.06 -16.56 15.78
C SER A 63 -2.70 -15.42 14.97
N MET A 64 -2.04 -14.99 13.88
CA MET A 64 -2.54 -13.98 12.94
C MET A 64 -3.60 -14.53 11.98
N LEU A 65 -3.59 -15.85 11.74
CA LEU A 65 -4.55 -16.58 10.88
C LEU A 65 -5.31 -17.68 11.66
N PRO A 66 -6.09 -17.31 12.71
CA PRO A 66 -6.77 -18.30 13.53
C PRO A 66 -7.99 -18.90 12.82
N GLU A 67 -8.11 -20.22 12.89
CA GLU A 67 -9.23 -20.99 12.33
C GLU A 67 -10.62 -20.41 12.66
N GLY A 68 -11.46 -20.28 11.63
CA GLY A 68 -12.85 -19.85 11.71
C GLY A 68 -13.03 -18.37 12.03
N SER A 69 -11.96 -17.57 11.99
CA SER A 69 -11.97 -16.15 12.32
C SER A 69 -11.47 -15.33 11.15
N THR A 70 -12.30 -14.40 10.68
CA THR A 70 -11.95 -13.54 9.56
C THR A 70 -10.62 -12.82 9.78
N VAL A 71 -9.74 -12.90 8.78
CA VAL A 71 -8.41 -12.31 8.77
C VAL A 71 -8.47 -10.80 9.02
N ASN A 72 -7.43 -10.26 9.66
CA ASN A 72 -7.28 -8.81 9.77
C ASN A 72 -7.25 -8.18 8.37
N SER A 73 -8.14 -7.21 8.12
CA SER A 73 -8.27 -6.54 6.83
C SER A 73 -6.98 -5.85 6.38
N ALA A 74 -6.09 -5.48 7.31
CA ALA A 74 -4.78 -4.90 6.99
C ALA A 74 -3.86 -5.87 6.21
N PHE A 75 -4.02 -7.19 6.40
CA PHE A 75 -3.21 -8.21 5.71
C PHE A 75 -3.65 -8.43 4.26
N ILE A 76 -4.87 -8.01 3.92
CA ILE A 76 -5.46 -8.13 2.58
C ILE A 76 -5.77 -6.76 1.96
N ALA A 77 -5.19 -5.69 2.50
CA ALA A 77 -5.42 -4.35 1.99
C ALA A 77 -4.94 -4.20 0.52
N PRO A 78 -5.59 -3.35 -0.31
CA PRO A 78 -5.32 -3.28 -1.75
C PRO A 78 -3.85 -3.04 -2.10
N GLU A 79 -3.13 -2.28 -1.29
CA GLU A 79 -1.72 -1.93 -1.43
C GLU A 79 -0.75 -3.08 -1.08
N ARG A 80 -1.23 -4.16 -0.45
CA ARG A 80 -0.39 -5.28 -0.05
C ARG A 80 -0.09 -6.20 -1.22
N TYR A 81 1.16 -6.63 -1.31
CA TYR A 81 1.57 -7.60 -2.31
C TYR A 81 1.43 -9.01 -1.78
N SER A 82 1.12 -9.92 -2.70
CA SER A 82 0.83 -11.31 -2.39
C SER A 82 1.39 -12.28 -3.43
N SER A 83 1.97 -11.74 -4.51
CA SER A 83 2.85 -12.40 -5.48
C SER A 83 4.24 -11.80 -5.37
N ILE A 84 5.26 -12.55 -5.79
CA ILE A 84 6.67 -12.23 -5.55
C ILE A 84 7.31 -11.63 -6.80
N ASP A 85 7.47 -10.31 -6.82
CA ASP A 85 8.21 -9.62 -7.87
C ASP A 85 9.72 -9.78 -7.67
N ILE A 86 10.44 -9.96 -8.77
CA ILE A 86 11.88 -10.25 -8.79
C ILE A 86 12.63 -9.01 -9.28
N ASP A 87 13.48 -8.48 -8.41
CA ASP A 87 14.30 -7.30 -8.68
C ASP A 87 15.67 -7.67 -9.29
N ASP A 88 16.47 -6.65 -9.62
CA ASP A 88 17.78 -6.84 -10.25
C ASP A 88 18.94 -7.14 -9.27
N GLU A 89 18.67 -7.10 -7.95
CA GLU A 89 19.54 -7.45 -6.84
C GLU A 89 19.79 -8.97 -6.72
N LEU A 90 20.38 -9.56 -7.76
CA LEU A 90 20.72 -10.97 -7.82
C LEU A 90 22.03 -11.34 -7.12
N ASN A 91 22.68 -10.42 -6.38
CA ASN A 91 23.94 -10.66 -5.66
C ASN A 91 25.03 -11.37 -6.51
N GLY A 92 25.08 -11.05 -7.81
CA GLY A 92 26.00 -11.65 -8.78
C GLY A 92 25.59 -13.01 -9.35
N ALA A 93 24.40 -13.53 -9.01
CA ALA A 93 23.78 -14.67 -9.68
C ALA A 93 23.18 -14.26 -11.04
N GLU A 94 23.05 -15.23 -11.96
CA GLU A 94 22.41 -15.00 -13.27
C GLU A 94 20.89 -14.93 -13.18
N TYR A 95 20.32 -15.61 -12.18
CA TYR A 95 18.90 -15.69 -11.90
C TYR A 95 18.71 -16.07 -10.43
N ALA A 96 17.54 -15.74 -9.87
CA ALA A 96 17.08 -16.24 -8.58
C ALA A 96 16.41 -17.62 -8.74
N THR A 97 16.40 -18.40 -7.66
CA THR A 97 15.71 -19.69 -7.56
C THR A 97 14.73 -19.67 -6.40
N ALA A 98 13.73 -20.54 -6.39
CA ALA A 98 12.78 -20.63 -5.28
C ALA A 98 12.57 -22.07 -4.80
N LYS A 99 12.30 -22.22 -3.50
CA LYS A 99 11.80 -23.45 -2.88
C LYS A 99 10.61 -23.12 -1.97
N ILE A 100 9.74 -24.12 -1.74
CA ILE A 100 8.59 -23.96 -0.86
C ILE A 100 8.59 -25.01 0.24
N THR A 101 8.04 -24.65 1.40
CA THR A 101 7.87 -25.57 2.54
C THR A 101 6.44 -25.55 3.02
N PHE A 102 5.79 -26.71 3.06
CA PHE A 102 4.45 -26.85 3.64
C PHE A 102 4.51 -26.59 5.15
N LEU A 103 3.56 -25.80 5.66
CA LEU A 103 3.45 -25.49 7.09
C LEU A 103 2.19 -26.11 7.71
N ASN A 104 1.01 -25.72 7.24
CA ASN A 104 -0.25 -26.15 7.85
C ASN A 104 -1.42 -26.11 6.85
N GLU A 105 -2.53 -26.75 7.21
CA GLU A 105 -3.80 -26.76 6.48
C GLU A 105 -4.96 -26.72 7.51
N GLY A 106 -5.78 -25.66 7.48
CA GLY A 106 -7.06 -25.56 8.20
C GLY A 106 -8.27 -26.09 7.40
N ALA A 107 -8.07 -26.41 6.12
CA ALA A 107 -9.13 -26.68 5.17
C ALA A 107 -9.92 -27.97 5.39
N GLY A 108 -11.22 -27.91 5.09
CA GLY A 108 -12.03 -29.11 4.84
C GLY A 108 -11.85 -29.69 3.43
N TYR A 109 -11.30 -28.91 2.50
CA TYR A 109 -11.05 -29.31 1.12
C TYR A 109 -9.63 -29.83 0.90
N ARG A 110 -9.49 -30.69 -0.10
CA ARG A 110 -8.20 -31.28 -0.49
C ARG A 110 -7.55 -30.44 -1.57
N ASN A 111 -6.94 -29.35 -1.16
CA ASN A 111 -6.42 -28.35 -2.08
C ASN A 111 -5.20 -28.88 -2.84
N SER A 112 -5.01 -28.37 -4.06
CA SER A 112 -3.78 -28.57 -4.83
C SER A 112 -3.06 -27.24 -4.95
N LEU A 113 -1.77 -27.19 -4.62
CA LEU A 113 -0.93 -26.00 -4.74
C LEU A 113 -0.10 -26.04 -6.02
N GLY A 114 -0.03 -24.91 -6.70
CA GLY A 114 0.85 -24.69 -7.84
C GLY A 114 1.41 -23.28 -7.93
N TYR A 115 2.29 -23.06 -8.90
CA TYR A 115 2.86 -21.75 -9.23
C TYR A 115 2.84 -21.46 -10.73
N PHE A 116 3.05 -20.20 -11.06
CA PHE A 116 3.26 -19.70 -12.41
C PHE A 116 4.19 -18.49 -12.36
N VAL A 117 4.81 -18.18 -13.51
CA VAL A 117 5.72 -17.03 -13.66
C VAL A 117 5.24 -16.18 -14.84
N PHE A 118 5.29 -14.86 -14.68
CA PHE A 118 4.94 -13.91 -15.72
C PHE A 118 5.86 -12.67 -15.71
N ASP A 119 5.77 -11.86 -16.76
CA ASP A 119 6.48 -10.58 -16.87
C ASP A 119 5.76 -9.51 -16.03
N THR A 120 6.43 -8.93 -15.05
CA THR A 120 5.86 -7.96 -14.09
C THR A 120 5.22 -6.76 -14.79
N ASN A 121 5.81 -6.32 -15.91
CA ASN A 121 5.33 -5.17 -16.67
C ASN A 121 4.25 -5.53 -17.72
N ASN A 122 4.03 -6.83 -17.94
CA ASN A 122 2.98 -7.34 -18.81
C ASN A 122 2.22 -8.51 -18.14
N PRO A 123 1.50 -8.22 -17.04
CA PRO A 123 0.83 -9.25 -16.26
C PRO A 123 -0.33 -9.92 -17.03
N PRO A 124 -0.64 -11.19 -16.74
CA PRO A 124 -1.78 -11.86 -17.35
C PRO A 124 -3.09 -11.17 -16.95
N ALA A 125 -3.96 -10.91 -17.93
CA ALA A 125 -5.28 -10.32 -17.68
C ALA A 125 -6.30 -11.38 -17.27
N THR A 126 -6.12 -12.61 -17.74
CA THR A 126 -6.95 -13.76 -17.44
C THR A 126 -6.08 -14.99 -17.21
N LYS A 127 -6.65 -16.01 -16.55
CA LYS A 127 -5.98 -17.30 -16.36
C LYS A 127 -5.55 -17.97 -17.67
N ASP A 128 -6.20 -17.65 -18.80
CA ASP A 128 -5.88 -18.24 -20.10
C ASP A 128 -4.63 -17.59 -20.74
N ASP A 129 -4.19 -16.44 -20.22
CA ASP A 129 -2.97 -15.74 -20.64
C ASP A 129 -1.70 -16.30 -19.97
N ILE A 130 -1.86 -17.19 -18.98
CA ILE A 130 -0.74 -17.82 -18.27
C ILE A 130 -0.16 -18.94 -19.14
N ASN A 131 1.13 -18.82 -19.46
CA ASN A 131 1.85 -19.78 -20.31
C ASN A 131 1.89 -21.21 -19.72
N ALA A 132 2.04 -21.32 -18.41
CA ALA A 132 2.24 -22.58 -17.71
C ALA A 132 1.77 -22.46 -16.25
N HIS A 133 0.82 -23.32 -15.88
CA HIS A 133 0.45 -23.56 -14.49
C HIS A 133 1.15 -24.84 -14.03
N VAL A 134 2.07 -24.72 -13.07
CA VAL A 134 2.87 -25.85 -12.57
C VAL A 134 2.34 -26.30 -11.23
N ILE A 135 1.94 -27.57 -11.11
CA ILE A 135 1.51 -28.17 -9.84
C ILE A 135 2.72 -28.61 -9.02
N VAL A 136 2.73 -28.23 -7.73
CA VAL A 136 3.80 -28.59 -6.78
C VAL A 136 3.31 -29.62 -5.78
N PHE A 137 2.22 -29.33 -5.08
CA PHE A 137 1.56 -30.26 -4.17
C PHE A 137 0.18 -30.62 -4.75
N PRO A 138 0.06 -31.77 -5.43
CA PRO A 138 -1.23 -32.26 -5.91
C PRO A 138 -2.30 -32.39 -4.80
N ASN A 139 -1.86 -32.70 -3.58
CA ASN A 139 -2.71 -32.78 -2.40
C ASN A 139 -1.96 -32.19 -1.21
N THR A 140 -2.44 -31.06 -0.72
CA THR A 140 -1.84 -30.40 0.45
C THR A 140 -2.29 -31.01 1.76
N SER A 141 -3.15 -32.03 1.73
CA SER A 141 -3.76 -32.48 2.96
C SER A 141 -2.83 -33.22 3.91
N VAL A 142 -3.03 -32.97 5.20
CA VAL A 142 -2.39 -33.72 6.28
C VAL A 142 -3.04 -35.10 6.46
N ALA A 143 -2.45 -35.94 7.33
CA ALA A 143 -3.02 -37.24 7.67
C ALA A 143 -4.43 -37.09 8.30
N SER A 144 -5.41 -37.95 8.01
CA SER A 144 -5.35 -39.21 7.25
C SER A 144 -5.63 -39.09 5.75
N VAL A 145 -6.06 -37.92 5.28
CA VAL A 145 -6.54 -37.70 3.92
C VAL A 145 -5.37 -37.60 2.92
N GLY A 146 -4.33 -36.84 3.27
CA GLY A 146 -3.08 -36.79 2.53
C GLY A 146 -1.91 -37.31 3.36
N GLU A 147 -0.71 -36.80 3.05
CA GLU A 147 0.57 -37.22 3.64
C GLU A 147 1.50 -36.04 3.95
N MET A 148 1.02 -34.79 3.78
CA MET A 148 1.82 -33.61 4.09
C MET A 148 2.10 -33.52 5.59
N GLN A 149 3.27 -33.03 5.91
CA GLN A 149 3.76 -32.76 7.27
C GLN A 149 4.44 -31.39 7.26
N GLU A 150 4.27 -30.64 8.35
CA GLU A 150 4.99 -29.38 8.54
C GLU A 150 6.49 -29.58 8.29
N GLY A 151 7.08 -28.71 7.47
CA GLY A 151 8.47 -28.80 7.07
C GLY A 151 8.72 -29.61 5.80
N ASP A 152 7.71 -30.20 5.15
CA ASP A 152 7.90 -30.82 3.83
C ASP A 152 8.26 -29.77 2.77
N THR A 153 9.51 -29.81 2.29
CA THR A 153 10.11 -28.85 1.37
C THR A 153 10.38 -29.45 0.00
N ILE A 154 10.22 -28.63 -1.03
CA ILE A 154 10.58 -28.95 -2.42
C ILE A 154 11.19 -27.74 -3.12
N ASP A 155 12.27 -27.97 -3.87
CA ASP A 155 12.87 -26.97 -4.74
C ASP A 155 12.06 -26.86 -6.05
N LEU A 156 11.62 -25.65 -6.41
CA LEU A 156 10.78 -25.44 -7.59
C LEU A 156 11.56 -25.57 -8.92
N SER A 157 12.91 -25.59 -8.86
CA SER A 157 13.78 -25.65 -10.04
C SER A 157 13.51 -24.55 -11.09
N VAL A 158 12.90 -23.44 -10.66
CA VAL A 158 12.60 -22.27 -11.48
C VAL A 158 13.81 -21.36 -11.58
N GLN A 159 14.01 -20.74 -12.75
CA GLN A 159 15.00 -19.68 -12.96
C GLN A 159 14.24 -18.36 -13.13
N LEU A 160 14.42 -17.45 -12.18
CA LEU A 160 13.72 -16.18 -12.08
C LEU A 160 14.67 -15.04 -12.41
N THR A 161 14.34 -14.22 -13.41
CA THR A 161 15.14 -13.05 -13.79
C THR A 161 14.44 -11.76 -13.36
N ALA A 162 15.21 -10.67 -13.21
CA ALA A 162 14.67 -9.34 -12.92
C ALA A 162 13.50 -8.96 -13.85
N GLY A 163 12.45 -8.35 -13.28
CA GLY A 163 11.23 -8.00 -14.00
C GLY A 163 10.27 -9.18 -14.24
N GLN A 164 10.48 -10.31 -13.57
CA GLN A 164 9.51 -11.41 -13.51
C GLN A 164 8.80 -11.43 -12.16
N THR A 165 7.59 -11.97 -12.16
CA THR A 165 6.81 -12.24 -10.95
C THR A 165 6.58 -13.74 -10.79
N LEU A 166 6.93 -14.29 -9.63
CA LEU A 166 6.55 -15.62 -9.17
C LEU A 166 5.23 -15.53 -8.40
N ALA A 167 4.20 -16.22 -8.88
CA ALA A 167 2.88 -16.24 -8.25
C ALA A 167 2.39 -17.67 -8.03
N PHE A 168 1.50 -17.83 -7.05
CA PHE A 168 0.96 -19.12 -6.62
C PHE A 168 -0.53 -19.22 -6.91
N PHE A 169 -1.05 -20.43 -6.94
CA PHE A 169 -2.48 -20.68 -7.01
C PHE A 169 -2.85 -21.94 -6.24
N ILE A 170 -4.08 -21.97 -5.73
CA ILE A 170 -4.70 -23.17 -5.21
C ILE A 170 -5.87 -23.60 -6.09
N ILE A 171 -6.00 -24.90 -6.29
CA ILE A 171 -7.20 -25.51 -6.84
C ILE A 171 -8.01 -26.02 -5.67
N SER A 172 -9.07 -25.28 -5.33
CA SER A 172 -9.98 -25.63 -4.24
C SER A 172 -10.55 -27.04 -4.45
N ASN A 173 -10.35 -27.92 -3.47
CA ASN A 173 -10.72 -29.34 -3.54
C ASN A 173 -10.20 -30.05 -4.82
N GLY A 174 -9.02 -29.67 -5.29
CA GLY A 174 -8.40 -30.14 -6.53
C GLY A 174 -8.11 -31.64 -6.55
N TRP A 175 -7.72 -32.25 -5.43
CA TRP A 175 -7.43 -33.69 -5.37
C TRP A 175 -8.68 -34.59 -5.47
N GLY A 176 -9.89 -34.01 -5.38
CA GLY A 176 -11.14 -34.74 -5.58
C GLY A 176 -11.64 -35.46 -4.32
N TRP A 177 -11.62 -36.80 -4.27
CA TRP A 177 -12.21 -37.62 -3.19
C TRP A 177 -11.20 -38.61 -2.54
N GLU A 178 -11.51 -39.08 -1.33
CA GLU A 178 -10.63 -39.96 -0.52
C GLU A 178 -10.38 -41.35 -1.16
N GLY A 179 -9.20 -41.51 -1.78
CA GLY A 179 -8.77 -42.73 -2.49
C GLY A 179 -8.67 -42.56 -4.01
N SER A 180 -8.89 -41.34 -4.53
CA SER A 180 -8.50 -40.95 -5.89
C SER A 180 -6.97 -41.00 -5.98
N TYR A 181 -6.43 -41.69 -6.98
CA TYR A 181 -4.98 -41.81 -7.18
C TYR A 181 -4.56 -40.92 -8.37
N ASN A 182 -3.65 -39.97 -8.10
CA ASN A 182 -2.91 -39.19 -9.10
C ASN A 182 -3.76 -38.45 -10.16
N ASN A 183 -4.80 -37.73 -9.76
CA ASN A 183 -5.52 -36.86 -10.70
C ASN A 183 -6.11 -35.61 -10.03
N ILE A 184 -6.01 -34.48 -10.73
CA ILE A 184 -6.73 -33.24 -10.45
C ILE A 184 -7.81 -33.11 -11.54
N PRO A 185 -9.05 -33.57 -11.30
CA PRO A 185 -10.03 -33.78 -12.36
C PRO A 185 -10.76 -32.50 -12.79
N TRP A 186 -10.57 -31.40 -12.08
CA TRP A 186 -11.26 -30.13 -12.31
C TRP A 186 -10.44 -28.94 -11.79
N LEU A 187 -10.95 -27.73 -12.03
CA LEU A 187 -10.39 -26.47 -11.53
C LEU A 187 -11.11 -25.96 -10.27
N GLY A 188 -11.68 -26.86 -9.48
CA GLY A 188 -12.42 -26.53 -8.25
C GLY A 188 -13.90 -26.21 -8.48
N GLY A 189 -14.61 -25.93 -7.39
CA GLY A 189 -16.07 -25.74 -7.38
C GLY A 189 -16.59 -24.59 -8.24
N TRP A 190 -15.74 -23.60 -8.51
CA TRP A 190 -16.05 -22.41 -9.31
C TRP A 190 -15.49 -22.47 -10.74
N GLY A 191 -14.87 -23.59 -11.13
CA GLY A 191 -14.29 -23.75 -12.47
C GLY A 191 -13.05 -22.89 -12.70
N THR A 192 -12.42 -22.38 -11.64
CA THR A 192 -11.17 -21.63 -11.67
C THR A 192 -10.38 -21.86 -10.38
N PRO A 193 -9.03 -21.93 -10.45
CA PRO A 193 -8.18 -21.77 -9.29
C PRO A 193 -8.34 -20.39 -8.64
N PHE A 194 -7.89 -20.28 -7.39
CA PHE A 194 -7.67 -19.01 -6.71
C PHE A 194 -6.18 -18.68 -6.71
N TYR A 195 -5.84 -17.47 -7.14
CA TYR A 195 -4.49 -17.02 -7.45
C TYR A 195 -3.99 -16.04 -6.39
N SER A 196 -2.69 -16.05 -6.15
CA SER A 196 -2.01 -15.05 -5.36
C SER A 196 -1.97 -13.68 -6.04
N TYR A 197 -2.22 -13.65 -7.36
CA TYR A 197 -2.35 -12.44 -8.16
C TYR A 197 -3.86 -12.09 -8.32
N PRO A 198 -4.39 -11.11 -7.55
CA PRO A 198 -5.84 -10.97 -7.35
C PRO A 198 -6.62 -10.65 -8.61
N SER A 199 -6.05 -9.99 -9.60
CA SER A 199 -6.78 -9.61 -10.82
C SER A 199 -7.30 -10.82 -11.61
N LEU A 200 -6.76 -12.01 -11.35
CA LEU A 200 -7.20 -13.28 -11.97
C LEU A 200 -8.38 -13.95 -11.24
N ASN A 201 -8.69 -13.51 -10.02
CA ASN A 201 -9.73 -14.13 -9.20
C ASN A 201 -11.14 -13.72 -9.65
N PRO A 202 -12.13 -14.63 -9.55
CA PRO A 202 -13.41 -14.50 -10.24
C PRO A 202 -14.37 -13.45 -9.68
N GLU A 203 -14.08 -12.87 -8.51
CA GLU A 203 -14.96 -11.94 -7.81
C GLU A 203 -15.08 -10.61 -8.56
N ALA A 204 -16.32 -10.16 -8.76
CA ALA A 204 -16.59 -8.86 -9.38
C ALA A 204 -16.07 -7.69 -8.52
N THR A 205 -16.14 -7.80 -7.20
CA THR A 205 -15.67 -6.80 -6.24
C THR A 205 -14.18 -6.99 -5.98
N ALA A 206 -13.38 -5.92 -6.14
CA ALA A 206 -11.93 -5.97 -6.00
C ALA A 206 -11.44 -6.45 -4.64
N GLU A 207 -12.10 -6.02 -3.56
CA GLU A 207 -11.80 -6.42 -2.18
C GLU A 207 -11.89 -7.93 -1.95
N TYR A 208 -12.82 -8.61 -2.63
CA TYR A 208 -13.05 -10.04 -2.48
C TYR A 208 -12.11 -10.89 -3.33
N ARG A 209 -11.41 -10.30 -4.31
CA ARG A 209 -10.45 -11.02 -5.14
C ARG A 209 -9.15 -11.39 -4.42
N ARG A 210 -8.92 -10.92 -3.18
CA ARG A 210 -7.78 -11.36 -2.37
C ARG A 210 -8.07 -12.73 -1.78
N HIS A 211 -7.37 -13.76 -2.25
CA HIS A 211 -7.45 -15.14 -1.74
C HIS A 211 -6.21 -15.60 -1.00
N ASN A 212 -5.22 -14.73 -0.85
CA ASN A 212 -4.05 -15.02 -0.06
C ASN A 212 -3.54 -13.79 0.71
N VAL A 213 -2.79 -14.09 1.78
CA VAL A 213 -1.92 -13.16 2.49
C VAL A 213 -0.47 -13.56 2.24
N ALA A 214 0.44 -12.61 2.35
CA ALA A 214 1.87 -12.86 2.28
C ALA A 214 2.60 -12.06 3.36
N PHE A 215 3.32 -12.77 4.21
CA PHE A 215 4.14 -12.19 5.24
C PHE A 215 5.63 -12.38 4.93
N LEU A 216 6.47 -11.36 5.17
CA LEU A 216 7.90 -11.41 4.87
C LEU A 216 8.70 -11.52 6.17
N ASP A 217 9.51 -12.56 6.33
CA ASP A 217 10.47 -12.68 7.43
C ASP A 217 11.87 -12.37 6.91
N THR A 218 12.38 -11.19 7.25
CA THR A 218 13.72 -10.75 6.83
C THR A 218 14.85 -11.34 7.67
N GLU A 219 14.55 -11.86 8.87
CA GLU A 219 15.57 -12.47 9.74
C GLU A 219 15.86 -13.91 9.30
N ASN A 220 14.81 -14.64 8.94
CA ASN A 220 14.92 -16.01 8.46
C ASN A 220 14.89 -16.13 6.92
N GLU A 221 14.82 -14.99 6.22
CA GLU A 221 14.93 -14.85 4.76
C GLU A 221 13.90 -15.67 3.95
N PHE A 222 12.62 -15.63 4.34
CA PHE A 222 11.53 -16.27 3.58
C PHE A 222 10.22 -15.48 3.65
N LEU A 223 9.28 -15.82 2.77
CA LEU A 223 7.89 -15.39 2.87
C LEU A 223 7.01 -16.52 3.44
N VAL A 224 5.95 -16.17 4.16
CA VAL A 224 4.86 -17.09 4.56
C VAL A 224 3.59 -16.69 3.84
N LEU A 225 3.04 -17.58 3.04
CA LEU A 225 1.79 -17.38 2.32
C LEU A 225 0.69 -18.21 2.96
N GLY A 226 -0.47 -17.59 3.17
CA GLY A 226 -1.71 -18.22 3.62
C GLY A 226 -2.80 -18.04 2.56
N PHE A 227 -3.58 -19.08 2.25
CA PHE A 227 -4.66 -19.02 1.27
C PHE A 227 -6.03 -19.29 1.90
N GLU A 228 -7.06 -18.69 1.30
CA GLU A 228 -8.48 -18.97 1.48
C GLU A 228 -9.01 -19.75 0.27
N ASP A 229 -9.63 -20.92 0.50
CA ASP A 229 -10.03 -21.89 -0.50
C ASP A 229 -11.50 -21.80 -0.95
N ILE A 230 -12.26 -20.86 -0.37
CA ILE A 230 -13.66 -20.59 -0.71
C ILE A 230 -13.81 -19.22 -1.39
N TYR A 231 -14.71 -19.16 -2.38
CA TYR A 231 -15.10 -17.92 -3.05
C TYR A 231 -15.56 -16.85 -2.06
N ARG A 232 -14.95 -15.66 -2.12
CA ARG A 232 -15.21 -14.60 -1.15
C ARG A 232 -16.40 -13.72 -1.56
N PRO A 233 -17.17 -13.17 -0.60
CA PRO A 233 -16.95 -13.15 0.86
C PRO A 233 -17.63 -14.31 1.61
N THR A 234 -17.89 -15.46 0.97
CA THR A 234 -18.38 -16.63 1.69
C THR A 234 -17.23 -17.36 2.39
N GLY A 235 -17.52 -18.41 3.17
CA GLY A 235 -16.51 -19.05 4.02
C GLY A 235 -16.29 -18.31 5.35
N ASP A 236 -15.21 -18.61 6.03
CA ASP A 236 -14.72 -17.97 7.27
C ASP A 236 -13.71 -16.85 7.00
N ASN A 237 -13.06 -16.83 5.84
CA ASN A 237 -12.15 -15.77 5.40
C ASN A 237 -10.95 -15.64 6.34
N ASP A 238 -10.42 -16.76 6.83
CA ASP A 238 -9.31 -16.80 7.79
C ASP A 238 -7.93 -17.04 7.15
N PHE A 239 -7.92 -17.43 5.87
CA PHE A 239 -6.72 -17.58 5.02
C PHE A 239 -5.72 -18.62 5.54
N ASN A 240 -6.19 -19.58 6.33
CA ASN A 240 -5.36 -20.65 6.88
C ASN A 240 -5.60 -22.02 6.19
N ASP A 241 -6.47 -22.07 5.17
CA ASP A 241 -6.79 -23.29 4.41
C ASP A 241 -5.56 -23.95 3.82
N LEU A 242 -4.53 -23.15 3.53
CA LEU A 242 -3.19 -23.63 3.24
C LEU A 242 -2.17 -22.58 3.64
N ILE A 243 -1.19 -22.96 4.45
CA ILE A 243 -0.05 -22.14 4.84
C ILE A 243 1.26 -22.82 4.39
N PHE A 244 2.14 -22.06 3.74
CA PHE A 244 3.46 -22.53 3.29
C PHE A 244 4.47 -21.38 3.26
N THR A 245 5.76 -21.70 3.32
CA THR A 245 6.82 -20.73 3.08
C THR A 245 7.29 -20.74 1.64
N VAL A 246 7.85 -19.61 1.20
CA VAL A 246 8.58 -19.45 -0.06
C VAL A 246 9.92 -18.82 0.25
N GLU A 247 11.01 -19.51 -0.05
CA GLU A 247 12.36 -18.98 0.06
C GLU A 247 12.88 -18.71 -1.36
N VAL A 248 13.27 -17.46 -1.63
CA VAL A 248 13.90 -17.03 -2.87
C VAL A 248 15.39 -16.83 -2.62
N THR A 249 16.23 -17.34 -3.51
CA THR A 249 17.69 -17.25 -3.39
C THR A 249 18.28 -16.57 -4.63
N PRO A 250 19.01 -15.45 -4.49
CA PRO A 250 19.25 -14.74 -3.23
C PRO A 250 17.99 -14.05 -2.71
N PHE A 251 17.90 -13.85 -1.40
CA PHE A 251 16.72 -13.24 -0.76
C PHE A 251 16.51 -11.78 -1.19
N ALA A 252 17.61 -11.04 -1.39
CA ALA A 252 17.58 -9.66 -1.91
C ALA A 252 16.95 -9.54 -3.32
N ALA A 253 16.79 -10.64 -4.05
CA ALA A 253 16.10 -10.61 -5.34
C ALA A 253 14.58 -10.40 -5.20
N VAL A 254 14.02 -10.45 -3.99
CA VAL A 254 12.61 -10.13 -3.74
C VAL A 254 12.44 -8.61 -3.76
N ASP A 255 11.58 -8.09 -4.64
CA ASP A 255 11.27 -6.65 -4.73
C ASP A 255 10.94 -6.07 -3.34
N GLY A 256 11.71 -5.05 -2.97
CA GLY A 256 11.60 -4.37 -1.68
C GLY A 256 12.39 -5.00 -0.52
N VAL A 257 13.30 -5.94 -0.79
CA VAL A 257 14.31 -6.42 0.16
C VAL A 257 15.66 -5.82 -0.21
N ASN A 258 16.22 -4.99 0.66
CA ASN A 258 17.50 -4.33 0.46
C ASN A 258 18.67 -5.29 0.75
N GLU A 259 19.84 -5.04 0.16
CA GLU A 259 21.06 -5.87 0.38
C GLU A 259 21.49 -5.96 1.86
N ASP A 260 21.11 -5.00 2.69
CA ASP A 260 21.41 -4.97 4.13
C ASP A 260 20.38 -5.72 4.99
N GLY A 261 19.38 -6.36 4.37
CA GLY A 261 18.30 -7.09 5.03
C GLY A 261 17.15 -6.22 5.54
N THR A 262 17.19 -4.90 5.31
CA THR A 262 16.05 -4.02 5.55
C THR A 262 15.02 -4.14 4.42
N THR A 263 13.78 -3.75 4.66
CA THR A 263 12.67 -3.91 3.71
C THR A 263 11.95 -2.59 3.49
N ASP A 264 11.85 -2.18 2.23
CA ASP A 264 10.90 -1.21 1.68
C ASP A 264 9.70 -1.92 1.02
N SER A 265 9.60 -3.24 1.23
CA SER A 265 8.65 -4.10 0.53
C SER A 265 7.18 -3.80 0.82
N LYS A 266 6.40 -4.19 -0.19
CA LYS A 266 4.94 -4.11 -0.21
C LYS A 266 4.29 -5.30 0.51
N TYR A 267 5.08 -6.22 1.07
CA TYR A 267 4.62 -7.36 1.86
C TYR A 267 4.42 -6.99 3.33
N GLU A 268 3.78 -7.87 4.09
CA GLU A 268 3.54 -7.65 5.51
C GLU A 268 4.66 -8.29 6.36
N VAL A 269 5.62 -7.50 6.86
CA VAL A 269 6.88 -7.98 7.49
C VAL A 269 6.73 -8.66 8.85
N LEU A 270 6.82 -10.00 8.95
CA LEU A 270 6.71 -10.73 10.23
C LEU A 270 7.68 -10.18 11.26
N VAL A 271 7.20 -10.14 12.50
CA VAL A 271 8.00 -9.70 13.63
C VAL A 271 7.94 -10.79 14.70
N GLN A 272 9.10 -11.16 15.27
CA GLN A 272 9.15 -12.11 16.38
C GLN A 272 8.58 -11.45 17.65
N GLU A 273 7.43 -11.93 18.13
CA GLU A 273 6.70 -11.28 19.24
C GLU A 273 7.43 -11.29 20.59
N ASN A 274 8.49 -12.09 20.74
CA ASN A 274 9.13 -12.30 22.05
C ASN A 274 10.39 -11.47 22.30
N ASN A 275 10.68 -10.45 21.49
CA ASN A 275 11.83 -9.59 21.72
C ASN A 275 11.45 -8.11 21.71
N GLU A 276 11.28 -7.51 22.91
CA GLU A 276 11.03 -6.07 23.10
C GLU A 276 12.18 -5.18 22.54
N ASP A 277 13.35 -5.77 22.31
CA ASP A 277 14.52 -5.11 21.72
C ASP A 277 14.53 -5.17 20.18
N VAL A 278 13.66 -5.96 19.53
CA VAL A 278 13.55 -5.96 18.07
C VAL A 278 12.79 -4.70 17.63
N THR A 279 13.47 -3.91 16.80
CA THR A 279 12.91 -2.71 16.18
C THR A 279 12.90 -2.89 14.67
N VAL A 280 11.74 -2.74 14.04
CA VAL A 280 11.60 -2.71 12.59
C VAL A 280 11.51 -1.26 12.13
N THR A 281 12.29 -0.89 11.12
CA THR A 281 12.20 0.43 10.49
C THR A 281 11.33 0.34 9.24
N SER A 282 10.24 1.10 9.20
CA SER A 282 9.36 1.27 8.03
C SER A 282 9.57 2.68 7.48
N VAL A 283 9.68 2.83 6.16
CA VAL A 283 9.94 4.14 5.52
C VAL A 283 8.93 4.41 4.42
N TYR A 284 8.26 5.56 4.49
CA TYR A 284 7.32 6.05 3.47
C TYR A 284 7.87 7.32 2.80
N PRO A 285 7.83 7.41 1.45
CA PRO A 285 7.33 6.40 0.52
C PRO A 285 8.30 5.23 0.28
N SER A 286 9.61 5.47 0.44
CA SER A 286 10.71 4.48 0.46
C SER A 286 11.96 5.10 1.10
N SER A 287 13.04 4.32 1.27
CA SER A 287 14.32 4.81 1.82
C SER A 287 15.06 5.80 0.91
N ASN A 288 14.83 5.70 -0.40
CA ASN A 288 15.55 6.44 -1.46
C ASN A 288 14.70 7.50 -2.17
N SER A 289 13.42 7.68 -1.80
CA SER A 289 12.52 8.66 -2.41
C SER A 289 11.72 9.44 -1.37
N TYR A 290 11.00 10.46 -1.84
CA TYR A 290 10.17 11.34 -1.02
C TYR A 290 8.77 11.44 -1.61
N ALA A 291 7.79 11.67 -0.74
CA ALA A 291 6.43 11.98 -1.14
C ALA A 291 6.25 13.51 -1.17
N THR A 292 5.22 13.97 -1.88
CA THR A 292 4.85 15.39 -1.93
C THR A 292 3.45 15.57 -1.38
N ILE A 293 3.28 16.49 -0.43
CA ILE A 293 1.97 16.94 0.04
C ILE A 293 1.81 18.43 -0.27
N ALA A 294 0.70 18.78 -0.91
CA ALA A 294 0.43 20.11 -1.43
C ALA A 294 -0.94 20.61 -0.96
N PHE A 295 -0.99 21.87 -0.57
CA PHE A 295 -2.14 22.50 0.06
C PHE A 295 -2.61 23.73 -0.72
N GLU A 296 -3.90 23.98 -0.60
CA GLU A 296 -4.56 25.26 -0.86
C GLU A 296 -4.92 25.92 0.48
N ASP A 297 -4.71 27.23 0.60
CA ASP A 297 -4.86 27.99 1.84
C ASP A 297 -6.18 28.77 1.95
N ASN A 298 -7.06 28.61 0.97
CA ASN A 298 -8.31 29.37 0.86
C ASN A 298 -9.56 28.65 1.37
N TRP A 299 -9.46 27.40 1.86
CA TRP A 299 -10.62 26.65 2.38
C TRP A 299 -11.43 27.52 3.37
N PRO A 300 -12.77 27.61 3.28
CA PRO A 300 -13.69 26.83 2.45
C PRO A 300 -14.01 27.47 1.08
N LEU A 301 -13.26 28.47 0.65
CA LEU A 301 -13.31 29.04 -0.71
C LEU A 301 -12.33 28.29 -1.61
N LYS A 302 -12.64 28.22 -2.91
CA LYS A 302 -11.81 27.46 -3.86
C LYS A 302 -10.42 28.03 -4.11
N GLY A 303 -10.23 29.34 -4.01
CA GLY A 303 -8.98 29.96 -4.49
C GLY A 303 -8.81 29.81 -6.01
N ASP A 304 -7.57 29.68 -6.44
CA ASP A 304 -7.11 29.51 -7.83
C ASP A 304 -6.68 28.07 -8.17
N TYR A 305 -6.56 27.17 -7.18
CA TYR A 305 -6.34 25.74 -7.38
C TYR A 305 -5.06 25.41 -8.15
N ASP A 306 -3.98 26.13 -7.93
CA ASP A 306 -2.66 25.77 -8.45
C ASP A 306 -1.91 24.78 -7.54
N PHE A 307 -2.43 24.47 -6.35
CA PHE A 307 -1.88 23.58 -5.33
C PHE A 307 -0.43 23.90 -4.98
N ASN A 308 -0.09 25.19 -4.93
CA ASN A 308 1.26 25.61 -4.55
C ASN A 308 1.32 26.52 -3.32
N ASP A 309 0.18 26.83 -2.68
CA ASP A 309 0.12 27.72 -1.51
C ASP A 309 1.09 27.29 -0.41
N VAL A 310 1.13 25.97 -0.13
CA VAL A 310 2.19 25.32 0.67
C VAL A 310 2.47 23.94 0.10
N VAL A 311 3.73 23.66 -0.26
CA VAL A 311 4.16 22.36 -0.81
C VAL A 311 5.33 21.81 -0.01
N TRP A 312 5.17 20.60 0.49
CA TRP A 312 6.19 19.88 1.25
C TRP A 312 6.61 18.62 0.51
N ARG A 313 7.93 18.46 0.35
CA ARG A 313 8.56 17.17 0.12
C ARG A 313 8.83 16.53 1.48
N TYR A 314 8.46 15.27 1.67
CA TYR A 314 8.61 14.64 2.98
C TYR A 314 8.84 13.13 2.91
N ARG A 315 9.42 12.61 3.99
CA ARG A 315 9.63 11.17 4.20
C ARG A 315 9.37 10.84 5.65
N VAL A 316 8.63 9.77 5.88
CA VAL A 316 8.29 9.28 7.21
C VAL A 316 9.13 8.04 7.48
N THR A 317 9.75 7.98 8.65
CA THR A 317 10.45 6.80 9.18
C THR A 317 9.79 6.40 10.50
N GLU A 318 9.23 5.20 10.52
CA GLU A 318 8.60 4.60 11.69
C GLU A 318 9.57 3.57 12.28
N GLN A 319 9.76 3.57 13.60
CA GLN A 319 10.29 2.39 14.29
C GLN A 319 9.18 1.69 15.04
N LEU A 320 9.02 0.40 14.75
CA LEU A 320 7.98 -0.46 15.28
C LEU A 320 8.57 -1.49 16.25
N ASN A 321 7.79 -1.95 17.21
CA ASN A 321 8.17 -3.07 18.08
C ASN A 321 7.86 -4.45 17.45
N GLY A 322 8.13 -5.50 18.24
CA GLY A 322 7.76 -6.91 18.04
C GLY A 322 6.31 -7.17 17.57
N GLN A 323 5.40 -6.26 17.88
CA GLN A 323 3.95 -6.33 17.66
C GLN A 323 3.49 -5.34 16.60
N ARG A 324 4.43 -4.70 15.90
CA ARG A 324 4.20 -3.66 14.88
C ARG A 324 3.51 -2.40 15.40
N GLU A 325 3.62 -2.14 16.68
CA GLU A 325 3.20 -0.89 17.32
C GLU A 325 4.32 0.14 17.21
N LEU A 326 3.94 1.38 16.95
CA LEU A 326 4.83 2.51 16.73
C LEU A 326 5.53 2.92 18.03
N LYS A 327 6.85 2.72 18.11
CA LYS A 327 7.71 3.16 19.22
C LYS A 327 8.15 4.61 19.02
N ASN A 328 8.53 4.96 17.79
CA ASN A 328 8.90 6.31 17.44
C ASN A 328 8.60 6.62 15.96
N LEU A 329 8.48 7.91 15.68
CA LEU A 329 8.12 8.48 14.40
C LEU A 329 9.12 9.60 14.09
N THR A 330 9.79 9.52 12.95
CA THR A 330 10.60 10.60 12.39
C THR A 330 9.96 11.06 11.09
N ILE A 331 9.82 12.37 10.89
CA ILE A 331 9.40 12.92 9.61
C ILE A 331 10.39 13.99 9.19
N ASP A 332 11.03 13.76 8.04
CA ASP A 332 11.85 14.73 7.35
C ASP A 332 10.94 15.53 6.41
N TYR A 333 10.93 16.85 6.52
CA TYR A 333 10.20 17.76 5.64
C TYR A 333 11.16 18.75 4.99
N THR A 334 10.99 19.02 3.70
CA THR A 334 11.61 20.13 2.98
C THR A 334 10.50 20.98 2.37
N LEU A 335 10.46 22.27 2.70
CA LEU A 335 9.49 23.18 2.08
C LEU A 335 9.93 23.38 0.62
N GLN A 336 9.13 22.88 -0.31
CA GLN A 336 9.41 22.94 -1.73
C GLN A 336 8.91 24.25 -2.35
N ALA A 337 7.75 24.75 -1.90
CA ALA A 337 7.14 25.97 -2.39
C ALA A 337 6.15 26.58 -1.39
N MET A 338 5.92 27.88 -1.51
CA MET A 338 4.86 28.61 -0.81
C MET A 338 4.36 29.78 -1.68
N GLY A 339 3.30 29.55 -2.44
CA GLY A 339 2.52 30.52 -3.23
C GLY A 339 1.51 31.34 -2.44
N ALA A 340 1.41 31.08 -1.13
CA ALA A 340 0.40 31.69 -0.30
C ALA A 340 0.57 33.21 -0.10
N GLY A 341 -0.54 33.94 -0.32
CA GLY A 341 -0.72 35.31 0.14
C GLY A 341 -0.95 35.42 1.65
N TYR A 342 -1.58 34.41 2.26
CA TYR A 342 -1.77 34.36 3.70
C TYR A 342 -0.54 33.80 4.43
N SER A 343 -0.49 34.02 5.75
CA SER A 343 0.57 33.47 6.60
C SER A 343 0.07 32.15 7.19
N ASN A 344 0.73 31.05 6.81
CA ASN A 344 0.34 29.71 7.18
C ASN A 344 1.36 29.10 8.15
N GLY A 345 0.88 28.49 9.22
CA GLY A 345 1.62 27.54 10.02
C GLY A 345 1.43 26.10 9.50
N TYR A 346 2.23 25.17 10.00
CA TYR A 346 2.18 23.76 9.61
C TYR A 346 2.31 22.85 10.83
N ALA A 347 1.49 21.80 10.90
CA ALA A 347 1.46 20.87 12.03
C ALA A 347 1.08 19.45 11.60
N LEU A 348 1.40 18.50 12.48
CA LEU A 348 0.98 17.11 12.39
C LEU A 348 -0.02 16.80 13.50
N LYS A 349 -1.13 16.17 13.15
CA LYS A 349 -2.07 15.58 14.09
C LYS A 349 -1.87 14.07 14.13
N LEU A 350 -1.74 13.53 15.34
CA LEU A 350 -1.77 12.10 15.61
C LEU A 350 -3.11 11.76 16.29
N PRO A 351 -4.10 11.23 15.55
CA PRO A 351 -5.39 10.88 16.12
C PRO A 351 -5.24 9.76 17.15
N ASN A 352 -6.12 9.76 18.15
CA ASN A 352 -6.17 8.74 19.21
C ASN A 352 -4.90 8.60 20.08
N VAL A 353 -3.88 9.42 19.87
CA VAL A 353 -2.70 9.49 20.73
C VAL A 353 -2.86 10.64 21.72
N LEU A 354 -2.90 10.34 23.01
CA LEU A 354 -2.92 11.36 24.05
C LEU A 354 -1.52 11.99 24.21
N PRO A 355 -1.42 13.30 24.47
CA PRO A 355 -0.13 13.95 24.74
C PRO A 355 0.66 13.31 25.88
N ALA A 356 -0.03 12.70 26.85
CA ALA A 356 0.59 11.97 27.95
C ALA A 356 1.33 10.69 27.52
N ASN A 357 1.05 10.14 26.34
CA ASN A 357 1.78 9.01 25.77
C ASN A 357 2.99 9.46 24.94
N VAL A 358 3.24 10.76 24.80
CA VAL A 358 4.44 11.28 24.13
C VAL A 358 5.56 11.40 25.17
N ALA A 359 6.58 10.56 25.07
CA ALA A 359 7.74 10.58 25.96
C ALA A 359 8.65 11.77 25.66
N SER A 360 8.94 12.00 24.38
CA SER A 360 9.76 13.12 23.93
C SER A 360 9.38 13.57 22.52
N THR A 361 9.59 14.86 22.25
CA THR A 361 9.54 15.42 20.89
C THR A 361 10.76 16.27 20.67
N THR A 362 11.36 16.16 19.49
CA THR A 362 12.39 17.08 19.04
C THR A 362 12.06 17.55 17.64
N LEU A 363 12.29 18.84 17.39
CA LEU A 363 12.15 19.42 16.06
C LEU A 363 13.37 20.28 15.78
N THR A 364 14.03 20.01 14.66
CA THR A 364 15.10 20.86 14.15
C THR A 364 14.66 21.53 12.86
N ARG A 365 15.12 22.76 12.65
CA ARG A 365 15.04 23.52 11.42
C ARG A 365 16.45 23.79 10.93
N ASN A 366 16.79 23.30 9.74
CA ASN A 366 18.14 23.35 9.16
C ASN A 366 19.22 22.85 10.16
N GLY A 367 18.91 21.77 10.89
CA GLY A 367 19.80 21.17 11.89
C GLY A 367 19.88 21.90 13.23
N VAL A 368 19.12 22.98 13.43
CA VAL A 368 19.07 23.74 14.69
C VAL A 368 17.73 23.52 15.38
N ALA A 369 17.72 23.20 16.68
CA ALA A 369 16.49 23.04 17.45
C ALA A 369 15.61 24.31 17.37
N VAL A 370 14.31 24.12 17.16
CA VAL A 370 13.35 25.23 17.14
C VAL A 370 13.15 25.83 18.53
N GLY A 371 12.70 27.10 18.58
CA GLY A 371 12.49 27.82 19.84
C GLY A 371 11.06 27.79 20.38
N HIS A 372 10.09 27.36 19.57
CA HIS A 372 8.66 27.31 19.93
C HIS A 372 8.27 25.99 20.58
N THR A 373 7.04 25.93 21.09
CA THR A 373 6.50 24.72 21.71
C THR A 373 6.00 23.77 20.63
N ILE A 374 6.57 22.56 20.55
CA ILE A 374 6.22 21.56 19.54
C ILE A 374 4.90 20.86 19.90
N LEU A 375 4.81 20.31 21.12
CA LEU A 375 3.65 19.54 21.57
C LEU A 375 2.59 20.48 22.14
N LYS A 376 1.45 20.60 21.46
CA LYS A 376 0.28 21.30 21.99
C LYS A 376 -0.47 20.38 22.97
N GLU A 377 -0.74 20.88 24.17
CA GLU A 377 -1.56 20.15 25.15
C GLU A 377 -3.02 20.00 24.65
N GLY A 378 -3.59 18.82 24.88
CA GLY A 378 -4.91 18.42 24.42
C GLY A 378 -5.45 17.21 25.19
N SER A 379 -6.77 16.98 25.10
CA SER A 379 -7.45 15.96 25.91
C SER A 379 -7.74 14.63 25.20
N SER A 380 -7.60 14.57 23.87
CA SER A 380 -7.97 13.38 23.08
C SER A 380 -7.10 13.13 21.85
N GLU A 381 -6.16 14.03 21.53
CA GLU A 381 -5.29 13.93 20.37
C GLU A 381 -3.98 14.67 20.64
N THR A 382 -2.96 14.35 19.84
CA THR A 382 -1.65 14.98 19.88
C THR A 382 -1.46 15.84 18.65
N ILE A 383 -1.12 17.10 18.85
CA ILE A 383 -0.81 18.05 17.77
C ILE A 383 0.64 18.50 17.95
N LEU A 384 1.43 18.36 16.89
CA LEU A 384 2.85 18.63 16.83
C LEU A 384 3.11 19.75 15.84
N MET A 385 3.46 20.93 16.36
CA MET A 385 3.66 22.15 15.58
C MET A 385 5.04 22.16 14.93
N VAL A 386 5.08 22.13 13.60
CA VAL A 386 6.31 22.14 12.81
C VAL A 386 6.77 23.58 12.54
N SER A 387 5.84 24.46 12.12
CA SER A 387 6.10 25.89 11.94
C SER A 387 4.90 26.69 12.43
N GLU A 388 5.17 27.82 13.11
CA GLU A 388 4.14 28.78 13.55
C GLU A 388 3.70 29.70 12.40
N ASP A 389 4.64 30.08 11.52
CA ASP A 389 4.43 31.01 10.41
C ASP A 389 5.56 30.86 9.37
N LEU A 390 5.29 30.13 8.29
CA LEU A 390 6.26 29.87 7.22
C LEU A 390 6.68 31.15 6.50
N ARG A 391 5.77 32.12 6.37
CA ARG A 391 6.04 33.36 5.67
C ARG A 391 7.10 34.17 6.40
N VAL A 392 6.93 34.36 7.70
CA VAL A 392 7.90 35.07 8.54
C VAL A 392 9.26 34.36 8.53
N GLU A 393 9.28 33.03 8.50
CA GLU A 393 10.53 32.27 8.41
C GLU A 393 11.28 32.52 7.09
N LEU A 394 10.58 32.46 5.96
CA LEU A 394 11.16 32.75 4.64
C LEU A 394 11.61 34.22 4.51
N GLU A 395 10.85 35.17 5.04
CA GLU A 395 11.24 36.58 5.10
C GLU A 395 12.54 36.79 5.90
N ASN A 396 12.67 36.12 7.05
CA ASN A 396 13.87 36.19 7.89
C ASN A 396 15.10 35.57 7.22
N LEU A 397 14.90 34.57 6.35
CA LEU A 397 15.96 33.97 5.54
C LEU A 397 16.32 34.82 4.30
N GLY A 398 15.50 35.82 3.97
CA GLY A 398 15.67 36.65 2.79
C GLY A 398 15.23 35.98 1.48
N GLU A 399 14.47 34.89 1.58
CA GLU A 399 13.92 34.19 0.41
C GLU A 399 12.77 34.98 -0.23
N LEU A 400 12.05 35.79 0.56
CA LEU A 400 11.01 36.68 0.05
C LEU A 400 11.56 38.11 -0.11
N THR A 401 11.36 38.68 -1.30
CA THR A 401 11.81 40.03 -1.68
C THR A 401 10.65 40.82 -2.31
N GLU A 402 10.89 42.10 -2.64
CA GLU A 402 9.88 42.92 -3.34
C GLU A 402 9.49 42.34 -4.72
N SER A 403 10.38 41.61 -5.39
CA SER A 403 10.13 40.99 -6.71
C SER A 403 9.76 39.51 -6.66
N CYS A 404 10.13 38.81 -5.60
CA CYS A 404 9.81 37.41 -5.36
C CYS A 404 9.07 37.32 -4.02
N VAL A 405 7.77 37.59 -4.07
CA VAL A 405 6.89 37.71 -2.89
C VAL A 405 6.35 36.36 -2.42
N PHE A 406 6.48 35.33 -3.27
CA PHE A 406 6.22 33.93 -2.99
C PHE A 406 7.49 33.11 -3.14
N TYR A 407 7.55 31.96 -2.46
CA TYR A 407 8.71 31.10 -2.45
C TYR A 407 8.54 29.98 -3.49
N ARG A 408 9.43 29.98 -4.49
CA ARG A 408 9.54 28.99 -5.55
C ARG A 408 8.31 28.77 -6.44
N THR A 409 7.27 29.59 -6.38
CA THR A 409 6.10 29.48 -7.29
C THR A 409 6.10 30.49 -8.44
N GLN A 410 6.82 31.62 -8.31
CA GLN A 410 6.84 32.68 -9.32
C GLN A 410 7.89 32.42 -10.40
N SER A 411 7.47 32.53 -11.67
CA SER A 411 8.38 32.40 -12.81
C SER A 411 9.56 33.38 -12.73
N GLY A 412 10.79 32.85 -12.76
CA GLY A 412 12.02 33.64 -12.66
C GLY A 412 12.52 33.92 -11.24
N CYS A 413 11.83 33.44 -10.21
CA CYS A 413 12.26 33.55 -8.81
C CYS A 413 13.07 32.34 -8.33
N SER A 414 12.88 31.16 -8.93
CA SER A 414 13.56 29.92 -8.52
C SER A 414 15.09 30.01 -8.57
N GLU A 415 15.68 30.77 -9.51
CA GLU A 415 17.14 30.97 -9.56
C GLU A 415 17.69 31.88 -8.43
N GLN A 416 16.80 32.62 -7.76
CA GLN A 416 17.16 33.57 -6.69
C GLN A 416 16.87 33.02 -5.29
N GLN A 417 16.13 31.92 -5.21
CA GLN A 417 15.64 31.32 -3.97
C GLN A 417 16.28 29.94 -3.79
N ASN A 418 16.65 29.61 -2.55
CA ASN A 418 17.29 28.33 -2.26
C ASN A 418 16.23 27.22 -2.20
N ALA A 419 16.43 26.09 -2.89
CA ALA A 419 15.54 24.92 -2.84
C ALA A 419 15.32 24.35 -1.43
N ASP A 420 16.37 24.43 -0.62
CA ASP A 420 16.45 23.82 0.71
C ASP A 420 16.44 24.90 1.80
N ALA A 421 15.75 26.02 1.59
CA ALA A 421 15.74 27.13 2.55
C ALA A 421 15.20 26.70 3.92
N LEU A 422 14.22 25.80 3.95
CA LEU A 422 13.57 25.30 5.15
C LEU A 422 13.47 23.77 5.13
N ASN A 423 14.35 23.12 5.91
CA ASN A 423 14.31 21.69 6.18
C ASN A 423 13.97 21.45 7.66
N TYR A 424 12.99 20.60 7.92
CA TYR A 424 12.59 20.19 9.24
C TYR A 424 12.82 18.70 9.46
N GLN A 425 13.24 18.33 10.66
CA GLN A 425 13.19 16.95 11.12
C GLN A 425 12.43 16.90 12.43
N LEU A 426 11.24 16.34 12.39
CA LEU A 426 10.40 16.05 13.54
C LEU A 426 10.69 14.62 14.03
N TYR A 427 10.97 14.46 15.31
CA TYR A 427 11.07 13.16 15.97
C TYR A 427 10.12 13.11 17.16
N VAL A 428 9.40 11.99 17.29
CA VAL A 428 8.43 11.71 18.34
C VAL A 428 8.74 10.34 18.92
N GLU A 429 8.89 10.26 20.23
CA GLU A 429 9.05 9.02 20.97
C GLU A 429 7.82 8.80 21.85
N PHE A 430 7.26 7.59 21.84
CA PHE A 430 6.10 7.25 22.66
C PHE A 430 6.53 6.58 23.98
N THR A 431 5.79 6.87 25.06
CA THR A 431 6.02 6.24 26.38
C THR A 431 5.62 4.76 26.34
N SER A 432 4.51 4.47 25.66
CA SER A 432 4.07 3.11 25.31
C SER A 432 3.89 3.04 23.79
N PRO A 433 4.32 1.94 23.13
CA PRO A 433 4.09 1.75 21.70
C PRO A 433 2.61 1.92 21.32
N VAL A 434 2.34 2.52 20.16
CA VAL A 434 0.99 2.84 19.70
C VAL A 434 0.59 1.94 18.54
N SER A 435 -0.56 1.27 18.63
CA SER A 435 -1.07 0.46 17.52
C SER A 435 -1.30 1.31 16.27
N ARG A 436 -0.85 0.81 15.10
CA ARG A 436 -1.08 1.46 13.81
C ARG A 436 -2.56 1.45 13.40
N ASP A 437 -3.34 0.53 13.94
CA ASP A 437 -4.80 0.51 13.73
C ASP A 437 -5.51 1.68 14.44
N ASP A 438 -4.90 2.24 15.50
CA ASP A 438 -5.45 3.38 16.24
C ASP A 438 -5.03 4.73 15.63
N ILE A 439 -3.76 4.88 15.23
CA ILE A 439 -3.19 6.14 14.74
C ILE A 439 -3.27 6.30 13.21
N GLY A 440 -3.40 5.19 12.47
CA GLY A 440 -3.37 5.15 11.01
C GLY A 440 -1.97 4.94 10.43
N TYR A 441 -1.85 5.10 9.11
CA TYR A 441 -0.61 4.93 8.34
C TYR A 441 -0.20 6.26 7.66
N PRO A 442 1.07 6.43 7.25
CA PRO A 442 1.48 7.52 6.36
C PRO A 442 0.52 7.65 5.16
N PRO A 443 0.13 8.87 4.75
CA PRO A 443 0.80 10.15 4.96
C PRO A 443 0.61 10.84 6.33
N TYR A 444 -0.16 10.24 7.26
CA TYR A 444 -0.60 10.86 8.52
C TYR A 444 -1.34 12.20 8.32
N ASP A 445 -1.99 12.71 9.37
CA ASP A 445 -2.82 13.92 9.28
C ASP A 445 -1.95 15.19 9.44
N SER A 446 -1.15 15.49 8.41
CA SER A 446 -0.43 16.76 8.32
C SER A 446 -1.33 17.85 7.73
N PHE A 447 -1.26 19.07 8.27
CA PHE A 447 -2.17 20.14 7.93
C PHE A 447 -1.55 21.53 8.02
N ILE A 448 -2.09 22.46 7.26
CA ILE A 448 -1.82 23.90 7.42
C ILE A 448 -2.89 24.54 8.28
N PHE A 449 -2.51 25.60 8.99
CA PHE A 449 -3.39 26.45 9.79
C PHE A 449 -3.00 27.91 9.62
N ALA A 450 -3.89 28.84 9.98
CA ALA A 450 -3.63 30.26 9.82
C ALA A 450 -2.69 30.70 10.95
N ALA A 451 -1.64 31.44 10.62
CA ALA A 451 -0.71 31.95 11.63
C ALA A 451 -1.46 32.82 12.66
N GLU A 452 -0.99 32.80 13.92
CA GLU A 452 -1.65 33.49 15.03
C GLU A 452 -1.69 35.01 14.77
N ASP A 453 -2.83 35.64 15.09
CA ASP A 453 -3.08 37.07 14.87
C ASP A 453 -2.96 37.59 13.42
N MET A 454 -2.87 36.70 12.43
CA MET A 454 -2.80 37.07 11.00
C MET A 454 -4.17 37.05 10.32
N TYR A 455 -4.36 37.98 9.37
CA TYR A 455 -5.55 38.02 8.53
C TYR A 455 -5.57 36.80 7.60
N HIS A 456 -6.71 36.09 7.56
CA HIS A 456 -6.90 34.88 6.75
C HIS A 456 -8.23 34.91 6.00
N GLY A 457 -8.49 36.04 5.32
CA GLY A 457 -9.70 36.27 4.54
C GLY A 457 -10.89 36.81 5.35
N ASP A 458 -11.83 37.41 4.64
CA ASP A 458 -13.02 38.02 5.25
C ASP A 458 -14.02 36.98 5.79
N PHE A 459 -13.92 35.72 5.36
CA PHE A 459 -14.87 34.65 5.71
C PHE A 459 -14.73 34.18 7.17
N VAL A 460 -13.61 34.45 7.83
CA VAL A 460 -13.40 34.17 9.27
C VAL A 460 -13.70 35.37 10.18
N GLY A 461 -13.82 36.59 9.62
CA GLY A 461 -14.21 37.83 10.32
C GLY A 461 -13.17 38.42 11.29
N THR A 462 -12.33 37.59 11.90
CA THR A 462 -11.16 37.96 12.73
C THR A 462 -10.02 36.99 12.47
N PRO A 463 -8.75 37.37 12.76
CA PRO A 463 -7.61 36.44 12.71
C PRO A 463 -7.91 35.12 13.41
N PRO A 464 -7.95 33.98 12.70
CA PRO A 464 -8.53 32.75 13.24
C PRO A 464 -7.50 31.86 13.98
N GLY A 465 -6.20 32.02 13.72
CA GLY A 465 -5.19 31.09 14.24
C GLY A 465 -5.52 29.63 13.89
N MET A 466 -5.23 28.71 14.81
CA MET A 466 -5.53 27.27 14.71
C MET A 466 -7.02 26.93 14.53
N THR A 467 -7.94 27.87 14.74
CA THR A 467 -9.38 27.61 14.50
C THR A 467 -9.70 27.53 12.99
N TRP A 468 -8.80 28.04 12.14
CA TRP A 468 -8.77 27.76 10.72
C TRP A 468 -7.65 26.77 10.42
N GLN A 469 -7.97 25.72 9.68
CA GLN A 469 -7.03 24.68 9.25
C GLN A 469 -7.62 23.86 8.11
N THR A 470 -6.74 23.23 7.32
CA THR A 470 -7.12 22.47 6.13
C THR A 470 -6.36 21.14 6.08
N HIS A 471 -7.09 20.05 5.85
CA HIS A 471 -6.57 18.68 5.93
C HIS A 471 -6.89 17.86 4.67
N LEU A 472 -6.24 16.69 4.52
CA LEU A 472 -6.63 15.68 3.53
C LEU A 472 -8.08 15.22 3.76
N LYS A 473 -8.75 14.83 2.68
CA LYS A 473 -10.18 14.47 2.69
C LYS A 473 -10.56 13.37 3.69
N ALA A 474 -9.63 12.48 4.01
CA ALA A 474 -9.82 11.38 4.96
C ALA A 474 -9.93 11.84 6.42
N PHE A 475 -9.55 13.09 6.74
CA PHE A 475 -9.51 13.61 8.11
C PHE A 475 -10.59 14.67 8.33
N SER A 476 -10.97 14.86 9.60
CA SER A 476 -12.03 15.80 10.02
C SER A 476 -11.50 17.06 10.71
N GLY A 477 -10.17 17.25 10.70
CA GLY A 477 -9.48 18.29 11.45
C GLY A 477 -9.32 18.00 12.95
N THR A 478 -8.57 18.87 13.63
CA THR A 478 -8.34 18.92 15.08
C THR A 478 -9.58 19.37 15.89
N SER A 479 -9.52 19.22 17.20
CA SER A 479 -10.53 19.68 18.16
C SER A 479 -10.61 21.20 18.31
N ASP A 480 -9.59 21.96 17.90
CA ASP A 480 -9.62 23.43 17.91
C ASP A 480 -10.35 24.01 16.69
N MET A 481 -10.62 23.19 15.67
CA MET A 481 -11.21 23.62 14.42
C MET A 481 -12.55 24.32 14.61
N ASN A 482 -12.75 25.41 13.88
CA ASN A 482 -14.07 25.98 13.74
C ASN A 482 -14.93 25.17 12.75
N ASN A 483 -15.68 24.20 13.29
CA ASN A 483 -16.59 23.36 12.52
C ASN A 483 -17.69 24.14 11.77
N ALA A 484 -17.93 25.43 12.06
CA ALA A 484 -18.89 26.23 11.31
C ALA A 484 -18.45 26.54 9.86
N LEU A 485 -17.17 26.33 9.55
CA LEU A 485 -16.63 26.50 8.19
C LEU A 485 -16.98 25.32 7.27
N PHE A 486 -17.22 24.12 7.82
CA PHE A 486 -17.70 22.99 7.03
C PHE A 486 -19.04 23.29 6.38
N ASN A 487 -19.21 22.83 5.13
CA ASN A 487 -20.40 23.04 4.32
C ASN A 487 -20.77 24.53 4.10
N SER A 488 -19.83 25.44 4.33
CA SER A 488 -19.94 26.85 3.96
C SER A 488 -19.25 27.11 2.61
N HIS A 489 -19.57 28.23 1.96
CA HIS A 489 -18.97 28.64 0.68
C HIS A 489 -18.93 27.50 -0.37
N ASP A 490 -17.75 27.03 -0.74
CA ASP A 490 -17.54 25.96 -1.74
C ASP A 490 -17.35 24.57 -1.13
N ASP A 491 -17.12 24.46 0.18
CA ASP A 491 -16.98 23.19 0.89
C ASP A 491 -18.30 22.42 0.92
N ARG A 492 -18.23 21.13 0.61
CA ARG A 492 -19.34 20.15 0.65
C ARG A 492 -18.88 18.85 1.30
N SER A 493 -18.28 18.98 2.49
CA SER A 493 -17.87 17.87 3.35
C SER A 493 -19.06 17.00 3.73
N SER A 494 -18.94 15.67 3.56
CA SER A 494 -20.04 14.73 3.81
C SER A 494 -19.56 13.30 4.09
N GLY A 495 -20.24 12.62 5.02
CA GLY A 495 -19.94 11.23 5.36
C GLY A 495 -18.55 11.11 6.01
N SER A 496 -17.71 10.24 5.45
CA SER A 496 -16.32 10.02 5.86
C SER A 496 -15.31 10.92 5.15
N GLU A 497 -15.76 11.82 4.25
CA GLU A 497 -14.87 12.71 3.50
C GLU A 497 -15.14 14.19 3.81
N SER A 498 -14.09 14.90 4.22
CA SER A 498 -14.11 16.34 4.49
C SER A 498 -13.28 17.12 3.47
N PHE A 499 -13.24 18.46 3.58
CA PHE A 499 -12.38 19.35 2.78
C PHE A 499 -12.47 19.06 1.28
N LYS A 500 -13.71 19.02 0.77
CA LYS A 500 -13.96 18.79 -0.65
C LYS A 500 -15.11 19.62 -1.18
N THR A 501 -15.06 19.96 -2.46
CA THR A 501 -16.16 20.66 -3.13
C THR A 501 -17.27 19.70 -3.57
N SER A 502 -18.36 20.24 -4.13
CA SER A 502 -19.43 19.43 -4.73
C SER A 502 -18.98 18.53 -5.89
N ASN A 503 -17.83 18.81 -6.51
CA ASN A 503 -17.25 18.02 -7.60
C ASN A 503 -16.02 17.21 -7.15
N ASN A 504 -15.91 16.93 -5.85
CA ASN A 504 -14.85 16.12 -5.24
C ASN A 504 -13.43 16.73 -5.25
N MET A 505 -13.32 18.01 -5.64
CA MET A 505 -12.05 18.74 -5.63
C MET A 505 -11.57 18.88 -4.18
N PRO A 506 -10.37 18.40 -3.82
CA PRO A 506 -9.82 18.57 -2.49
C PRO A 506 -9.19 19.96 -2.31
N TRP A 507 -8.82 20.32 -1.07
CA TRP A 507 -7.87 21.40 -0.79
C TRP A 507 -6.47 20.89 -0.44
N VAL A 508 -6.30 19.58 -0.27
CA VAL A 508 -5.00 18.96 0.01
C VAL A 508 -4.87 17.71 -0.84
N ILE A 509 -3.71 17.55 -1.47
CA ILE A 509 -3.34 16.35 -2.21
C ILE A 509 -2.05 15.77 -1.66
N ASN A 510 -1.96 14.45 -1.68
CA ASN A 510 -0.75 13.71 -1.36
C ASN A 510 -0.37 12.82 -2.54
N ILE A 511 0.88 12.94 -2.97
CA ILE A 511 1.45 12.23 -4.11
C ILE A 511 2.60 11.38 -3.56
N ARG A 512 2.56 10.08 -3.79
CA ARG A 512 3.60 9.13 -3.35
C ARG A 512 4.81 9.16 -4.31
N ASP A 513 5.22 10.35 -4.70
CA ASP A 513 6.31 10.61 -5.62
C ASP A 513 6.80 12.06 -5.43
N GLU A 514 7.96 12.36 -5.99
CA GLU A 514 8.38 13.74 -6.19
C GLU A 514 7.50 14.38 -7.26
N TRP A 515 7.14 15.64 -7.07
CA TRP A 515 6.15 16.29 -7.92
C TRP A 515 6.50 17.74 -8.24
N ASP A 516 6.54 18.04 -9.55
CA ASP A 516 6.68 19.40 -10.04
C ASP A 516 5.39 20.18 -9.79
N HIS A 517 5.45 21.18 -8.93
CA HIS A 517 4.27 21.96 -8.55
C HIS A 517 3.96 23.01 -9.63
N PRO A 518 2.68 23.36 -9.86
CA PRO A 518 2.30 24.41 -10.80
C PRO A 518 2.92 25.77 -10.45
N VAL A 519 3.20 26.55 -11.49
CA VAL A 519 3.55 27.97 -11.36
C VAL A 519 2.37 28.73 -10.76
N GLU A 520 2.64 29.76 -9.96
CA GLU A 520 1.65 30.65 -9.36
C GLU A 520 0.52 31.04 -10.34
N TYR A 521 -0.74 30.89 -9.91
CA TYR A 521 -1.98 31.15 -10.64
C TYR A 521 -2.30 30.19 -11.79
N ILE A 522 -1.47 29.17 -12.04
CA ILE A 522 -1.75 28.16 -13.06
C ILE A 522 -2.53 27.02 -12.40
N ASP A 523 -3.86 27.03 -12.59
CA ASP A 523 -4.76 25.97 -12.14
C ASP A 523 -4.17 24.58 -12.47
N ILE A 524 -4.24 23.66 -11.51
CA ILE A 524 -3.67 22.32 -11.63
C ILE A 524 -4.19 21.55 -12.84
N SER A 525 -5.43 21.79 -13.29
CA SER A 525 -5.98 21.16 -14.51
C SER A 525 -5.34 21.67 -15.80
N GLU A 526 -4.75 22.87 -15.75
CA GLU A 526 -3.96 23.43 -16.82
C GLU A 526 -2.53 22.88 -16.86
N ALA A 527 -1.93 22.66 -15.69
CA ALA A 527 -0.62 22.04 -15.55
C ALA A 527 -0.67 20.53 -15.83
N TYR A 528 -1.68 19.84 -15.30
CA TYR A 528 -1.89 18.40 -15.36
C TYR A 528 -3.28 18.06 -15.90
N THR A 529 -3.37 17.89 -17.22
CA THR A 529 -4.66 17.77 -17.92
C THR A 529 -5.51 16.54 -17.57
N SER A 530 -4.94 15.49 -16.96
CA SER A 530 -5.67 14.31 -16.48
C SER A 530 -6.20 14.45 -15.04
N PHE A 531 -5.76 15.46 -14.29
CA PHE A 531 -6.16 15.68 -12.91
C PHE A 531 -7.70 15.78 -12.73
N PRO A 532 -8.48 16.47 -13.59
CA PRO A 532 -9.93 16.53 -13.44
C PRO A 532 -10.62 15.16 -13.52
N THR A 533 -10.13 14.26 -14.37
CA THR A 533 -10.68 12.90 -14.48
C THR A 533 -10.39 12.09 -13.22
N TRP A 534 -9.17 12.19 -12.70
CA TRP A 534 -8.79 11.57 -11.42
C TRP A 534 -9.68 12.07 -10.27
N VAL A 535 -9.88 13.39 -10.15
CA VAL A 535 -10.76 13.98 -9.13
C VAL A 535 -12.20 13.48 -9.25
N THR A 536 -12.79 13.57 -10.45
CA THR A 536 -14.21 13.23 -10.67
C THR A 536 -14.49 11.73 -10.60
N SER A 537 -13.49 10.88 -10.85
CA SER A 537 -13.56 9.43 -10.66
C SER A 537 -13.28 8.98 -9.22
N SER A 538 -12.99 9.91 -8.30
CA SER A 538 -12.57 9.59 -6.93
C SER A 538 -11.31 8.73 -6.87
N GLY A 539 -10.39 8.94 -7.81
CA GLY A 539 -9.11 8.23 -7.88
C GLY A 539 -9.13 6.88 -8.59
N GLU A 540 -10.29 6.42 -9.06
CA GLU A 540 -10.43 5.11 -9.75
C GLU A 540 -9.78 5.08 -11.14
N THR A 541 -9.54 6.24 -11.75
CA THR A 541 -8.92 6.36 -13.08
C THR A 541 -7.89 7.48 -13.09
N ASP A 542 -6.96 7.43 -14.05
CA ASP A 542 -5.86 8.40 -14.20
C ASP A 542 -5.00 8.55 -12.93
N GLY A 543 -4.73 7.44 -12.23
CA GLY A 543 -3.93 7.41 -10.99
C GLY A 543 -2.49 7.88 -11.12
N GLU A 544 -1.97 8.07 -12.34
CA GLU A 544 -0.65 8.59 -12.65
C GLU A 544 -0.68 10.00 -13.27
N TRP A 545 -1.76 10.75 -13.05
CA TRP A 545 -1.98 12.09 -13.64
C TRP A 545 -0.80 13.05 -13.43
N TYR A 546 -0.03 12.89 -12.35
CA TYR A 546 1.08 13.75 -11.93
C TYR A 546 2.39 13.48 -12.70
N LYS A 547 2.49 12.39 -13.46
CA LYS A 547 3.71 12.02 -14.21
C LYS A 547 3.94 12.83 -15.49
N ALA A 548 2.91 13.51 -16.00
CA ALA A 548 2.98 14.24 -17.26
C ALA A 548 2.45 15.66 -17.11
N SER A 549 3.38 16.61 -16.93
CA SER A 549 3.08 18.04 -16.85
C SER A 549 3.03 18.70 -18.23
N THR A 550 2.34 19.83 -18.30
CA THR A 550 2.33 20.70 -19.46
C THR A 550 3.55 21.62 -19.42
N THR A 551 4.26 21.74 -20.54
CA THR A 551 5.48 22.55 -20.65
C THR A 551 5.26 24.00 -20.21
N ASN A 552 6.20 24.55 -19.44
CA ASN A 552 6.19 25.92 -18.90
C ASN A 552 5.04 26.24 -17.92
N LYS A 553 4.40 25.22 -17.34
CA LYS A 553 3.33 25.41 -16.34
C LYS A 553 3.67 24.90 -14.95
N VAL A 554 4.83 24.28 -14.78
CA VAL A 554 5.29 23.72 -13.50
C VAL A 554 6.71 24.20 -13.20
N ILE A 555 7.07 24.14 -11.92
CA ILE A 555 8.42 24.38 -11.40
C ILE A 555 8.91 23.08 -10.78
N SER A 556 10.16 22.70 -11.10
CA SER A 556 10.66 21.41 -10.71
C SER A 556 10.92 21.29 -9.21
N ALA A 557 10.64 20.12 -8.66
CA ALA A 557 10.93 19.75 -7.27
C ALA A 557 12.44 19.52 -7.05
N THR A 558 13.10 18.93 -8.03
CA THR A 558 14.53 18.59 -8.00
C THR A 558 15.21 19.46 -9.05
N ASP A 559 15.96 20.46 -8.63
CA ASP A 559 16.70 21.32 -9.56
C ASP A 559 17.73 20.47 -10.35
N GLU A 560 17.35 19.93 -11.52
CA GLU A 560 18.28 19.38 -12.53
C GLU A 560 18.86 20.46 -13.45
#